data_AF-T1BN93-F1
#
_entry.id   AF-T1BN93-F1
#
_cell.length_a   1.000
_cell.length_b   1.000
_cell.length_c   1.000
_cell.angle_alpha   90.00
_cell.angle_beta   90.00
_cell.angle_gamma   90.00
#
_symmetry.space_group_name_H-M   'P 1'
#
loop_
_entity.id
_entity.type
_entity.pdbx_description
1 polymer ?
#
loop_
_entity_poly.entity_id
_entity_poly.type
_entity_poly.pdbx_seq_one_letter_code
_entity_poly.pdbx_strand_id
1 'polypeptide(L)' 'MADYDVSVGRDLLPGILNGPEGLAKLVETVLNQVLEAQMTEHLGASPHERTAERQGYRNGV' A
#
# COMPACT_ATOMS: atom_id res chain seq x y z
N MET A 1 -7.62 9.38 -12.30
CA MET A 1 -6.72 8.36 -11.73
C MET A 1 -5.93 9.08 -10.67
N ALA A 2 -6.10 8.74 -9.40
CA ALA A 2 -5.43 9.43 -8.30
C ALA A 2 -3.92 9.15 -8.34
N ASP A 3 -3.11 10.17 -8.07
CA ASP A 3 -1.69 10.01 -7.82
C ASP A 3 -1.51 9.39 -6.42
N TYR A 4 -0.72 8.32 -6.32
CA TYR A 4 -0.42 7.66 -5.05
C TYR A 4 1.00 8.03 -4.63
N ASP A 5 1.16 8.57 -3.42
CA ASP A 5 2.47 8.76 -2.81
C ASP A 5 2.98 7.42 -2.29
N VAL A 6 4.14 7.00 -2.78
CA VAL A 6 4.72 5.69 -2.47
C VAL A 6 6.09 5.88 -1.84
N SER A 7 6.27 5.34 -0.64
CA SER A 7 7.53 5.39 0.10
C SER A 7 8.31 4.10 -0.07
N VAL A 8 9.57 4.22 -0.52
CA VAL A 8 10.48 3.07 -0.66
C VAL A 8 11.58 3.15 0.40
N GLY A 9 11.72 2.08 1.19
CA GLY A 9 12.76 1.98 2.21
C GLY A 9 14.17 1.93 1.61
N ARG A 10 15.11 2.70 2.19
CA ARG A 10 16.50 2.76 1.70
C ARG A 10 17.20 1.39 1.75
N ASP A 11 16.78 0.52 2.65
CA ASP A 11 17.31 -0.83 2.82
C ASP A 11 16.92 -1.80 1.69
N LEU A 12 15.87 -1.47 0.93
CA LEU A 12 15.46 -2.24 -0.26
C LEU A 12 16.27 -1.84 -1.50
N LEU A 13 16.88 -0.65 -1.51
CA LEU A 13 17.64 -0.13 -2.65
C LEU A 13 18.81 -1.04 -3.07
N PRO A 14 19.66 -1.55 -2.16
CA PRO A 14 20.73 -2.47 -2.53
C PRO A 14 20.18 -3.78 -3.10
N GLY A 15 19.11 -4.30 -2.50
CA GLY A 15 18.47 -5.54 -2.93
C GLY A 15 17.96 -5.48 -4.36
N ILE A 16 17.37 -4.35 -4.78
CA ILE A 16 16.85 -4.13 -6.14
C ILE A 16 17.97 -4.22 -7.18
N LEU A 17 19.15 -3.71 -6.85
CA LEU A 17 20.32 -3.71 -7.75
C LEU A 17 21.04 -5.06 -7.78
N ASN A 18 20.86 -5.89 -6.74
CA ASN A 18 21.58 -7.15 -6.56
C ASN A 18 20.87 -8.37 -7.15
N GLY A 19 19.62 -8.26 -7.61
CA GLY A 19 18.95 -9.37 -8.29
C GLY A 19 17.42 -9.30 -8.35
N PRO A 20 16.78 -10.29 -9.00
CA PRO A 20 15.33 -10.33 -9.20
C PRO A 20 14.51 -10.37 -7.91
N GLU A 21 15.09 -10.90 -6.82
CA GLU A 21 14.43 -10.99 -5.52
C GLU A 21 14.19 -9.61 -4.88
N GLY A 22 15.12 -8.66 -5.05
CA GLY A 22 14.94 -7.31 -4.55
C GLY A 22 13.91 -6.52 -5.34
N LEU A 23 13.85 -6.74 -6.66
CA LEU A 23 12.79 -6.19 -7.51
C LEU A 23 11.42 -6.75 -7.12
N ALA A 24 11.31 -8.05 -6.86
CA ALA A 24 10.07 -8.67 -6.40
C ALA A 24 9.58 -8.04 -5.09
N LYS A 25 10.46 -7.84 -4.11
CA LYS A 25 10.13 -7.16 -2.84
C LYS A 25 9.74 -5.70 -3.03
N LEU A 26 10.40 -4.98 -3.93
CA LEU A 26 10.00 -3.60 -4.27
C LEU A 26 8.57 -3.60 -4.83
N VAL A 27 8.30 -4.42 -5.84
CA VAL A 27 6.99 -4.49 -6.48
C VAL A 27 5.91 -4.85 -5.46
N GLU A 28 6.16 -5.83 -4.60
CA GLU A 28 5.25 -6.19 -3.51
C GLU A 28 4.98 -5.00 -2.57
N THR A 29 6.03 -4.29 -2.15
CA THR A 29 5.91 -3.15 -1.24
C THR A 29 5.11 -2.01 -1.85
N VAL A 30 5.41 -1.65 -3.10
CA VAL A 30 4.71 -0.58 -3.84
C VAL A 30 3.25 -0.96 -4.07
N LEU A 31 2.99 -2.20 -4.50
CA LEU A 31 1.64 -2.68 -4.77
C LEU A 31 0.78 -2.66 -3.49
N ASN A 32 1.32 -3.11 -2.36
CA ASN A 32 0.61 -3.08 -1.09
C ASN A 32 0.24 -1.66 -0.66
N GLN A 33 1.13 -0.68 -0.82
CA GLN A 33 0.83 0.73 -0.51
C GLN A 33 -0.29 1.29 -1.40
N VAL A 34 -0.25 1.01 -2.69
CA VAL A 34 -1.29 1.44 -3.64
C VAL A 34 -2.63 0.80 -3.30
N LEU A 35 -2.65 -0.50 -3.01
CA LEU A 35 -3.87 -1.22 -2.62
C LEU A 35 -4.44 -0.69 -1.30
N GLU A 36 -3.60 -0.36 -0.33
CA GLU A 36 -4.03 0.23 0.94
C GLU A 36 -4.63 1.62 0.75
N ALA A 37 -3.99 2.46 -0.06
CA ALA A 37 -4.50 3.79 -0.38
C ALA A 37 -5.87 3.70 -1.07
N GLN A 38 -5.98 2.83 -2.08
CA GLN A 38 -7.24 2.56 -2.78
C GLN A 38 -8.33 2.05 -1.85
N MET A 39 -8.01 1.12 -0.95
CA MET A 39 -8.99 0.62 0.03
C MET A 39 -9.45 1.72 0.98
N THR A 40 -8.54 2.57 1.47
CA THR A 40 -8.89 3.67 2.37
C THR A 40 -9.83 4.66 1.68
N GLU A 41 -9.53 5.03 0.43
CA GLU A 41 -10.39 5.89 -0.39
C GLU A 41 -11.75 5.24 -0.66
N HIS A 42 -11.76 3.97 -1.08
CA HIS A 42 -12.98 3.25 -1.39
C HIS A 42 -13.89 3.07 -0.16
N LEU A 43 -13.30 2.77 0.99
CA LEU A 43 -14.05 2.58 2.23
C LEU A 43 -14.40 3.91 2.90
N GLY A 44 -13.76 5.03 2.52
CA GLY A 44 -13.87 6.31 3.21
C GLY A 44 -13.35 6.28 4.65
N ALA A 45 -12.46 5.33 4.98
CA ALA A 45 -11.95 5.15 6.33
C ALA A 45 -10.59 4.43 6.31
N SER A 46 -9.65 4.93 7.09
CA SER A 46 -8.35 4.28 7.34
C SER A 46 -8.51 3.03 8.22
N PRO A 47 -7.47 2.18 8.34
CA PRO A 47 -7.51 1.03 9.24
C PRO A 47 -7.90 1.44 10.67
N HIS A 48 -8.89 0.76 11.25
CA HIS A 48 -9.45 1.01 12.58
C HIS A 48 -10.12 2.39 12.77
N GLU A 49 -10.15 3.23 11.73
CA GLU A 49 -10.81 4.53 11.79
C GLU A 49 -12.33 4.36 11.71
N ARG A 50 -13.04 5.23 12.42
CA ARG A 50 -14.50 5.33 12.37
C ARG A 50 -14.88 6.67 11.75
N THR A 51 -15.41 6.60 10.54
CA THR A 51 -15.93 7.77 9.81
C THR A 51 -17.42 7.56 9.56
N ALA A 52 -18.19 8.66 9.49
CA ALA A 52 -19.61 8.60 9.14
C ALA A 52 -19.83 8.19 7.68
N GLU A 53 -18.84 8.44 6.82
CA GLU A 53 -18.85 8.14 5.38
C GLU A 53 -18.40 6.70 5.06
N ARG A 54 -18.13 5.88 6.10
CA ARG A 54 -17.59 4.53 5.94
C ARG A 54 -18.55 3.65 5.13
N GLN A 55 -18.05 3.08 4.04
CA GLN A 55 -18.86 2.27 3.12
C GLN A 55 -18.79 0.75 3.39
N GLY A 56 -17.92 0.29 4.30
CA GLY A 56 -17.81 -1.12 4.65
C GLY A 56 -16.63 -1.48 5.54
N TYR A 57 -16.35 -2.79 5.65
CA TYR A 57 -15.24 -3.36 6.41
C TYR A 57 -14.29 -4.13 5.49
N ARG A 58 -12.98 -4.10 5.83
CA ARG A 58 -11.98 -4.95 5.16
C ARG A 58 -12.17 -6.40 5.63
N ASN A 59 -11.97 -7.36 4.74
CA ASN A 59 -11.97 -8.77 5.11
C ASN A 59 -10.80 -9.06 6.07
N GLY A 60 -11.08 -9.71 7.20
CA GLY A 60 -10.06 -10.15 8.16
C GLY A 60 -9.79 -9.19 9.34
N VAL A 61 -10.66 -8.20 9.57
CA VAL A 61 -10.58 -7.27 10.72
C VAL A 61 -11.87 -7.27 11.52
#